data_AF-A0A328WL05-F1
#
_entry.id   AF-A0A328WL05-F1
#
_cell.length_a   1.000
_cell.length_b   1.000
_cell.length_c   1.000
_cell.angle_alpha   90.00
_cell.angle_beta   90.00
_cell.angle_gamma   90.00
#
_symmetry.space_group_name_H-M   'P 1'
#
loop_
_entity.id
_entity.type
_entity.pdbx_description
1 polymer ?
#
loop_
_entity_poly.entity_id
_entity_poly.type
_entity_poly.pdbx_seq_one_letter_code
_entity_poly.pdbx_strand_id
1 'polypeptide(L)'
;MTKKASISLLFIFLFISILIISIRLQKTSETKAPNNSVTLTLDEHTGSVIWNDLIKITVGQQDGPTEHVSIRNHSEITNKESIDLPIGHQATFIRFLHGGSAVYPVPDKVFYLIYIQKPVKEKSTSEELIRTYYIEGEVIGDSEIEAKEELIRIAQAWKVE
;
A
#
# COMPACT_ATOMS: atom_id res chain seq x y z
N MET A 1 -11.64 -47.78 42.80
CA MET A 1 -11.65 -46.68 41.79
C MET A 1 -12.33 -47.19 40.54
N THR A 2 -13.50 -46.66 40.20
CA THR A 2 -14.33 -47.13 39.07
C THR A 2 -13.87 -46.47 37.76
N LYS A 3 -13.88 -47.22 36.65
CA LYS A 3 -13.43 -46.77 35.31
C LYS A 3 -13.98 -45.40 34.88
N LYS A 4 -15.14 -44.99 35.40
CA LYS A 4 -15.78 -43.69 35.16
C LYS A 4 -14.96 -42.51 35.71
N ALA A 5 -14.32 -42.66 36.86
CA ALA A 5 -13.47 -41.62 37.45
C ALA A 5 -12.20 -41.38 36.63
N SER A 6 -11.60 -42.46 36.11
CA SER A 6 -10.41 -42.39 35.24
C SER A 6 -10.70 -41.69 33.91
N ILE A 7 -11.86 -41.96 33.30
CA ILE A 7 -12.28 -41.31 32.06
C ILE A 7 -12.55 -39.81 32.29
N SER A 8 -13.21 -39.46 33.40
CA SER A 8 -13.48 -38.06 33.74
C SER A 8 -12.20 -37.26 33.98
N LEU A 9 -11.18 -37.88 34.63
CA LEU A 9 -9.87 -37.24 34.80
C LEU A 9 -9.15 -37.01 33.46
N LEU A 10 -9.28 -37.94 32.51
CA LEU A 10 -8.67 -37.83 31.19
C LEU A 10 -9.23 -36.64 30.40
N PHE A 11 -10.56 -36.43 30.45
CA PHE A 11 -11.21 -35.29 29.81
C PHE A 11 -10.77 -33.96 30.42
N ILE A 12 -10.62 -33.89 31.75
CA ILE A 12 -10.15 -32.69 32.43
C ILE A 12 -8.72 -32.35 31.99
N PHE A 13 -7.83 -33.34 31.93
CA PHE A 13 -6.45 -33.14 31.46
C PHE A 13 -6.41 -32.68 30.00
N LEU A 14 -7.24 -33.25 29.14
CA LEU A 14 -7.34 -32.85 27.73
C LEU A 14 -7.84 -31.41 27.58
N PHE A 15 -8.81 -31.00 28.41
CA PHE A 15 -9.34 -29.65 28.38
C PHE A 15 -8.30 -28.62 28.83
N ILE A 16 -7.53 -28.94 29.87
CA ILE A 16 -6.45 -28.09 30.38
C ILE A 16 -5.32 -27.96 29.35
N SER A 17 -4.95 -29.04 28.66
CA SER A 17 -3.89 -28.98 27.64
C SER A 17 -4.30 -28.16 26.42
N ILE A 18 -5.56 -28.28 25.96
CA ILE A 18 -6.10 -27.42 24.90
C ILE A 18 -6.09 -25.95 25.34
N LEU A 19 -6.53 -25.65 26.57
CA LEU A 19 -6.55 -24.28 27.09
C LEU A 19 -5.15 -23.66 27.14
N ILE A 20 -4.14 -24.42 27.59
CA ILE A 20 -2.74 -23.96 27.65
C ILE A 20 -2.19 -23.70 26.22
N ILE A 21 -2.54 -24.54 25.24
CA ILE A 21 -2.14 -24.35 23.84
C ILE A 21 -2.77 -23.07 23.28
N SER A 22 -4.07 -22.84 23.53
CA SER A 22 -4.77 -21.64 23.07
C SER A 22 -4.17 -20.35 23.67
N ILE A 23 -3.85 -20.35 24.97
CA ILE A 23 -3.20 -19.21 25.63
C ILE A 23 -1.79 -18.97 25.07
N ARG A 24 -1.03 -20.04 24.77
CA ARG A 24 0.29 -19.90 24.14
C ARG A 24 0.22 -19.38 22.71
N LEU A 25 -0.76 -19.80 21.91
CA LEU A 25 -0.97 -19.27 20.56
C LEU A 25 -1.34 -17.78 20.58
N GLN A 26 -2.19 -17.35 21.52
CA GLN A 26 -2.55 -15.94 21.68
C GLN A 26 -1.35 -15.07 22.09
N LYS A 27 -0.43 -15.62 22.90
CA LYS A 27 0.77 -14.88 23.34
C LYS A 27 1.82 -14.70 22.24
N THR A 28 1.73 -15.46 21.16
CA THR A 28 2.63 -15.36 19.99
C THR A 28 2.10 -14.48 18.86
N SER A 29 0.84 -14.02 18.92
CA SER A 29 0.27 -13.13 17.89
C SER A 29 0.41 -11.64 18.21
N GLU A 30 1.09 -11.27 19.30
CA GLU A 30 1.58 -9.89 19.47
C GLU A 30 2.85 -9.69 18.64
N THR A 31 2.73 -9.84 17.32
CA THR A 31 3.63 -9.15 16.41
C THR A 31 3.34 -7.68 16.64
N LYS A 32 4.16 -7.02 17.46
CA LYS A 32 4.22 -5.55 17.51
C LYS A 32 4.41 -5.08 16.07
N ALA A 33 3.32 -4.66 15.44
CA ALA A 33 3.40 -3.90 14.20
C ALA A 33 4.34 -2.72 14.51
N PRO A 34 5.47 -2.56 13.79
CA PRO A 34 6.31 -1.40 14.00
C PRO A 34 5.41 -0.17 13.79
N ASN A 35 5.21 0.61 14.85
CA ASN A 35 4.45 1.85 14.84
C ASN A 35 5.26 2.95 14.13
N ASN A 36 5.72 2.64 12.92
CA ASN A 36 6.30 3.58 12.00
C ASN A 36 5.13 4.18 11.22
N SER A 37 4.26 4.93 11.92
CA SER A 37 3.36 5.86 11.26
C SER A 37 4.23 6.97 10.67
N VAL A 38 4.84 6.70 9.52
CA VAL A 38 5.49 7.73 8.72
C VAL A 38 4.37 8.66 8.28
N THR A 39 4.25 9.78 8.97
CA THR A 39 3.38 10.86 8.51
C THR A 39 4.09 11.46 7.32
N LEU A 40 3.67 11.03 6.12
CA LEU A 40 4.10 11.63 4.87
C LEU A 40 3.45 13.00 4.76
N THR A 41 4.10 14.00 5.34
CA THR A 41 3.79 15.41 5.07
C THR A 41 4.54 15.79 3.81
N LEU A 42 3.82 15.97 2.71
CA LEU A 42 4.41 16.55 1.50
C LEU A 42 4.48 18.06 1.70
N ASP A 43 5.69 18.56 1.88
CA ASP A 43 6.02 19.92 1.46
C ASP A 43 5.99 19.93 -0.08
N GLU A 44 5.37 20.95 -0.65
CA GLU A 44 5.14 21.22 -2.08
C GLU A 44 6.42 21.11 -2.96
N HIS A 45 7.61 20.96 -2.37
CA HIS A 45 8.90 21.08 -3.04
C HIS A 45 9.87 19.88 -2.94
N THR A 46 9.52 18.74 -2.33
CA THR A 46 10.47 17.61 -2.27
C THR A 46 9.85 16.25 -2.56
N GLY A 47 10.29 15.63 -3.67
CA GLY A 47 10.09 14.21 -3.90
C GLY A 47 10.85 13.42 -2.83
N SER A 48 10.13 12.85 -1.88
CA SER A 48 10.71 11.99 -0.84
C SER A 48 10.77 10.56 -1.35
N VAL A 49 11.95 9.95 -1.31
CA VAL A 49 12.13 8.52 -1.63
C VAL A 49 12.24 7.73 -0.33
N ILE A 50 11.28 6.84 -0.08
CA ILE A 50 11.30 5.92 1.07
C ILE A 50 11.65 4.53 0.56
N TRP A 51 12.65 3.92 1.18
CA TRP A 51 13.06 2.55 0.90
C TRP A 51 12.53 1.62 1.99
N ASN A 52 11.90 0.54 1.54
CA ASN A 52 11.64 -0.67 2.32
C ASN A 52 12.18 -1.86 1.51
N ASP A 53 12.38 -3.02 2.14
CA ASP A 53 12.88 -4.23 1.49
C ASP A 53 11.94 -4.72 0.36
N LEU A 54 10.67 -4.29 0.38
CA LEU A 54 9.62 -4.70 -0.55
C LEU A 54 9.38 -3.71 -1.69
N ILE A 55 9.58 -2.41 -1.43
CA ILE A 55 9.11 -1.35 -2.31
C ILE A 55 9.96 -0.09 -2.16
N LYS A 56 10.29 0.52 -3.29
CA LYS A 56 10.87 1.86 -3.33
C LYS A 56 9.77 2.85 -3.66
N ILE A 57 9.45 3.70 -2.70
CA ILE A 57 8.36 4.66 -2.80
C ILE A 57 8.90 6.01 -3.25
N THR A 58 8.23 6.63 -4.21
CA THR A 58 8.43 8.00 -4.65
C THR A 58 7.12 8.74 -4.51
N VAL A 59 7.15 9.91 -3.91
CA VAL A 59 5.95 10.75 -3.80
C VAL A 59 6.15 12.01 -4.63
N GLY A 60 5.11 12.49 -5.29
CA GLY A 60 5.21 13.68 -6.13
C GLY A 60 3.88 14.31 -6.50
N GLN A 61 3.97 15.31 -7.36
CA GLN A 61 2.83 16.02 -7.92
C GLN A 61 3.05 16.32 -9.40
N GLN A 62 1.96 16.47 -10.15
CA GLN A 62 1.95 16.93 -11.54
C GLN A 62 0.67 17.71 -11.81
N ASP A 63 0.77 18.76 -12.61
CA ASP A 63 -0.39 19.53 -13.07
C ASP A 63 -0.72 19.11 -14.52
N GLY A 64 -2.01 18.99 -14.83
CA GLY A 64 -2.46 18.51 -16.14
C GLY A 64 -3.97 18.63 -16.35
N PRO A 65 -4.49 18.13 -17.49
CA PRO A 65 -5.92 18.12 -17.75
C PRO A 65 -6.64 17.09 -16.85
N THR A 66 -7.94 17.29 -16.67
CA THR A 66 -8.81 16.37 -15.94
C THR A 66 -8.70 14.93 -16.44
N GLU A 67 -8.77 13.96 -15.52
CA GLU A 67 -8.68 12.51 -15.77
C GLU A 67 -7.35 12.02 -16.37
N HIS A 68 -6.37 12.90 -16.57
CA HIS A 68 -5.06 12.53 -17.08
C HIS A 68 -4.03 12.39 -15.96
N VAL A 69 -3.26 11.31 -15.99
CA VAL A 69 -2.09 11.09 -15.14
C VAL A 69 -0.94 10.64 -16.03
N SER A 70 0.18 11.37 -15.99
CA SER A 70 1.39 10.93 -16.69
C SER A 70 2.06 9.83 -15.88
N ILE A 71 2.34 8.72 -16.53
CA ILE A 71 3.21 7.65 -16.03
C ILE A 71 4.49 7.60 -16.87
N ARG A 72 5.45 6.78 -16.47
CA ARG A 72 6.70 6.61 -17.23
C ARG A 72 6.40 6.22 -18.68
N ASN A 73 7.19 6.77 -19.61
CA ASN A 73 7.16 6.32 -21.00
C ASN A 73 7.48 4.83 -21.09
N HIS A 74 6.95 4.16 -22.12
CA HIS A 74 7.11 2.71 -22.31
C HIS A 74 6.59 1.90 -21.11
N SER A 75 5.41 2.28 -20.61
CA SER A 75 4.71 1.52 -19.57
C SER A 75 3.41 0.94 -20.12
N GLU A 76 3.01 -0.21 -19.57
CA GLU A 76 1.74 -0.85 -19.83
C GLU A 76 0.89 -0.87 -18.56
N ILE A 77 -0.26 -0.19 -18.58
CA ILE A 77 -1.23 -0.26 -17.48
C ILE A 77 -1.91 -1.62 -17.55
N THR A 78 -1.77 -2.41 -16.48
CA THR A 78 -2.32 -3.76 -16.38
C THR A 78 -3.51 -3.83 -15.42
N ASN A 79 -3.64 -2.86 -14.52
CA ASN A 79 -4.82 -2.69 -13.67
C ASN A 79 -5.03 -1.21 -13.33
N LYS A 80 -6.29 -0.80 -13.21
CA LYS A 80 -6.75 0.50 -12.72
C LYS A 80 -8.04 0.30 -11.93
N GLU A 81 -8.01 0.66 -10.65
CA GLU A 81 -9.15 0.54 -9.75
C GLU A 81 -9.29 1.77 -8.86
N SER A 82 -10.52 2.09 -8.45
CA SER A 82 -10.76 3.10 -7.42
C SER A 82 -10.54 2.51 -6.05
N ILE A 83 -9.86 3.24 -5.17
CA ILE A 83 -9.66 2.87 -3.77
C ILE A 83 -10.13 3.98 -2.85
N ASP A 84 -10.70 3.58 -1.72
CA ASP A 84 -11.13 4.51 -0.68
C ASP A 84 -9.97 4.79 0.26
N LEU A 85 -9.62 6.07 0.41
CA LEU A 85 -8.68 6.52 1.44
C LEU A 85 -9.45 7.20 2.57
N PRO A 86 -8.99 7.08 3.84
CA PRO A 86 -9.69 7.61 5.02
C PRO A 86 -9.97 9.11 4.96
N ILE A 87 -9.21 9.85 4.13
CA ILE A 87 -9.32 11.29 3.95
C ILE A 87 -10.54 11.72 3.11
N GLY A 88 -11.47 10.82 2.79
CA GLY A 88 -12.71 11.15 2.07
C GLY A 88 -12.48 11.55 0.61
N HIS A 89 -11.31 11.22 0.07
CA HIS A 89 -10.96 11.42 -1.32
C HIS A 89 -10.98 10.06 -2.01
N GLN A 90 -11.72 9.95 -3.11
CA GLN A 90 -11.63 8.78 -3.98
C GLN A 90 -10.27 8.84 -4.68
N ALA A 91 -9.39 7.91 -4.34
CA ALA A 91 -8.10 7.78 -4.99
C ALA A 91 -8.21 6.72 -6.10
N THR A 92 -7.30 6.81 -7.06
CA THR A 92 -7.16 5.78 -8.08
C THR A 92 -5.85 5.05 -7.85
N PHE A 93 -5.92 3.72 -7.82
CA PHE A 93 -4.79 2.82 -7.82
C PHE A 93 -4.56 2.29 -9.23
N ILE A 94 -3.32 2.35 -9.70
CA ILE A 94 -2.90 1.72 -10.95
C ILE A 94 -1.75 0.76 -10.70
N ARG A 95 -1.77 -0.34 -11.45
CA ARG A 95 -0.62 -1.24 -11.64
C ARG A 95 -0.14 -1.09 -13.06
N PHE A 96 1.16 -0.88 -13.25
CA PHE A 96 1.75 -0.86 -14.57
C PHE A 96 3.08 -1.60 -14.60
N LEU A 97 3.38 -2.20 -15.75
CA LEU A 97 4.70 -2.73 -16.05
C LEU A 97 5.52 -1.63 -16.72
N HIS A 98 6.79 -1.53 -16.36
CA HIS A 98 7.71 -0.60 -17.00
C HIS A 98 9.06 -1.28 -17.20
N GLY A 99 9.51 -1.28 -18.45
CA GLY A 99 10.79 -1.83 -18.86
C GLY A 99 11.56 -0.87 -19.75
N GLY A 100 12.55 -1.44 -20.45
CA GLY A 100 13.41 -0.68 -21.34
C GLY A 100 12.71 -0.32 -22.64
N SER A 101 13.30 0.63 -23.38
CA SER A 101 12.83 0.89 -24.73
C SER A 101 13.12 -0.30 -25.64
N ALA A 102 12.47 -0.36 -26.80
CA ALA A 102 12.79 -1.37 -27.81
C ALA A 102 14.28 -1.35 -28.27
N VAL A 103 14.96 -0.21 -28.10
CA VAL A 103 16.38 -0.03 -28.45
C VAL A 103 17.30 -0.47 -27.32
N TYR A 104 16.87 -0.32 -26.07
CA TYR A 104 17.63 -0.70 -24.87
C TYR A 104 16.72 -1.50 -23.94
N PRO A 105 16.48 -2.80 -24.25
CA PRO A 105 15.57 -3.61 -23.47
C PRO A 105 16.15 -3.85 -22.07
N VAL A 106 15.33 -3.60 -21.06
CA VAL A 106 15.55 -4.08 -19.70
C VAL A 106 14.30 -4.85 -19.26
N PRO A 107 14.45 -5.87 -18.39
CA PRO A 107 13.29 -6.61 -17.89
C PRO A 107 12.25 -5.68 -17.28
N ASP A 108 10.99 -5.98 -17.53
CA ASP A 108 9.88 -5.23 -16.96
C ASP A 108 9.90 -5.34 -15.44
N LYS A 109 9.67 -4.20 -14.80
CA LYS A 109 9.42 -4.10 -13.37
C LYS A 109 7.98 -3.74 -13.12
N VAL A 110 7.45 -4.20 -11.99
CA VAL A 110 6.11 -3.85 -11.53
C VAL A 110 6.18 -2.52 -10.78
N PHE A 111 5.30 -1.62 -11.16
CA PHE A 111 5.06 -0.37 -10.46
C PHE A 111 3.60 -0.26 -10.06
N TYR A 112 3.39 0.37 -8.91
CA TYR A 112 2.10 0.79 -8.42
C TYR A 112 2.07 2.31 -8.31
N LEU A 113 0.91 2.91 -8.55
CA LEU A 113 0.72 4.34 -8.32
C LEU A 113 -0.68 4.58 -7.77
N ILE A 114 -0.73 5.29 -6.64
CA ILE A 114 -1.95 5.80 -6.01
C ILE A 114 -1.98 7.29 -6.23
N TYR A 115 -3.06 7.81 -6.81
CA TYR A 115 -3.18 9.25 -7.05
C TYR A 115 -4.53 9.82 -6.68
N ILE A 116 -4.51 11.12 -6.36
CA ILE A 116 -5.67 11.97 -6.08
C ILE A 116 -5.57 13.20 -6.97
N GLN A 117 -6.70 13.58 -7.56
CA GLN A 117 -6.82 14.77 -8.40
C GLN A 117 -7.63 15.85 -7.67
N LYS A 118 -7.11 17.07 -7.62
CA LYS A 118 -7.78 18.25 -7.05
C LYS A 118 -7.76 19.40 -8.06
N PRO A 119 -8.87 20.16 -8.21
CA PRO A 119 -8.85 21.39 -9.00
C PRO A 119 -7.89 22.43 -8.42
N VAL A 120 -7.08 23.05 -9.27
CA VAL A 120 -6.24 24.19 -8.89
C VAL A 120 -7.13 25.43 -8.84
N LYS A 121 -7.25 26.05 -7.66
CA LYS A 121 -8.07 27.25 -7.44
C LYS A 121 -7.40 28.53 -7.98
N GLU A 122 -6.79 28.49 -9.16
CA GLU A 122 -6.28 29.71 -9.80
C GLU A 122 -7.38 30.37 -10.63
N LYS A 123 -7.73 31.60 -10.24
CA LYS A 123 -8.59 32.49 -11.01
C LYS A 123 -7.82 32.92 -12.26
N SER A 124 -7.98 32.27 -13.43
CA SER A 124 -7.92 32.93 -14.78
C SER A 124 -7.54 32.06 -15.98
N THR A 125 -7.56 30.72 -15.93
CA THR A 125 -7.41 29.92 -17.17
C THR A 125 -8.73 29.28 -17.57
N SER A 126 -9.06 29.37 -18.86
CA SER A 126 -10.25 28.77 -19.48
C SER A 126 -10.23 27.24 -19.51
N GLU A 127 -9.14 26.63 -19.05
CA GLU A 127 -8.96 25.19 -18.89
C GLU A 127 -8.85 24.90 -17.39
N GLU A 128 -9.66 23.96 -16.92
CA GLU A 128 -9.65 23.49 -15.54
C GLU A 128 -8.35 22.73 -15.29
N LEU A 129 -7.37 23.41 -14.71
CA LEU A 129 -6.10 22.80 -14.33
C LEU A 129 -6.32 21.89 -13.12
N ILE A 130 -5.96 20.62 -13.27
CA ILE A 130 -6.05 19.63 -12.20
C ILE A 130 -4.64 19.33 -11.68
N ARG A 131 -4.47 19.47 -10.37
CA ARG A 131 -3.28 19.00 -9.66
C ARG A 131 -3.47 17.55 -9.26
N THR A 132 -2.59 16.70 -9.75
CA THR A 132 -2.51 15.29 -9.41
C THR A 132 -1.39 15.09 -8.41
N TYR A 133 -1.76 14.67 -7.19
CA TYR A 133 -0.81 14.21 -6.19
C TYR A 133 -0.70 12.70 -6.32
N TYR A 134 0.49 12.14 -6.20
CA TYR A 134 0.67 10.69 -6.31
C TYR A 134 1.73 10.12 -5.36
N ILE A 135 1.52 8.87 -4.97
CA ILE A 135 2.51 7.97 -4.37
C ILE A 135 2.74 6.85 -5.37
N GLU A 136 3.97 6.69 -5.80
CA GLU A 136 4.42 5.64 -6.70
C GLU A 136 5.32 4.66 -5.95
N GLY A 137 5.19 3.38 -6.24
CA GLY A 137 6.02 2.33 -5.65
C GLY A 137 6.59 1.40 -6.72
N GLU A 138 7.92 1.30 -6.78
CA GLU A 138 8.63 0.27 -7.55
C GLU A 138 8.74 -1.00 -6.69
N VAL A 139 8.18 -2.11 -7.16
CA VAL A 139 8.24 -3.40 -6.46
C VAL A 139 9.67 -3.95 -6.51
N ILE A 140 10.17 -4.44 -5.38
CA ILE A 140 11.50 -5.04 -5.25
C ILE A 140 11.36 -6.57 -5.14
N GLY A 141 12.08 -7.29 -5.99
CA GLY A 141 12.03 -8.76 -6.03
C GLY A 141 10.64 -9.29 -6.37
N ASP A 142 10.27 -10.43 -5.77
CA ASP A 142 9.04 -11.16 -6.09
C ASP A 142 7.87 -10.85 -5.11
N SER A 143 7.99 -9.82 -4.28
CA SER A 143 7.04 -9.50 -3.20
C SER A 143 5.92 -8.56 -3.63
N GLU A 144 5.27 -8.88 -4.75
CA GLU A 144 4.29 -7.98 -5.37
C GLU A 144 3.06 -7.72 -4.47
N ILE A 145 2.52 -8.77 -3.85
CA ILE A 145 1.31 -8.67 -3.02
C ILE A 145 1.61 -7.83 -1.77
N GLU A 146 2.71 -8.13 -1.08
CA GLU A 146 3.15 -7.42 0.12
C GLU A 146 3.49 -5.96 -0.19
N ALA A 147 4.10 -5.69 -1.35
CA ALA A 147 4.37 -4.33 -1.80
C ALA A 147 3.07 -3.54 -2.07
N LYS A 148 2.05 -4.16 -2.67
CA LYS A 148 0.72 -3.53 -2.87
C LYS A 148 0.10 -3.15 -1.52
N GLU A 149 0.06 -4.10 -0.59
CA GLU A 149 -0.54 -3.88 0.74
C GLU A 149 0.19 -2.77 1.50
N GLU A 150 1.52 -2.77 1.45
CA GLU A 150 2.34 -1.74 2.10
C GLU A 150 2.10 -0.36 1.49
N LEU A 151 2.01 -0.25 0.17
CA LEU A 151 1.72 1.03 -0.49
C LEU A 151 0.34 1.57 -0.10
N ILE A 152 -0.68 0.72 -0.05
CA ILE A 152 -2.03 1.10 0.40
C ILE A 152 -2.01 1.55 1.86
N ARG A 153 -1.31 0.81 2.73
CA ARG A 153 -1.16 1.16 4.16
C ARG A 153 -0.52 2.54 4.32
N ILE A 154 0.48 2.86 3.50
CA ILE A 154 1.14 4.17 3.49
C ILE A 154 0.17 5.26 3.00
N ALA A 155 -0.56 4.99 1.92
CA ALA A 155 -1.56 5.91 1.38
C ALA A 155 -2.71 6.19 2.36
N GLN A 156 -3.06 5.26 3.25
CA GLN A 156 -4.07 5.48 4.29
C GLN A 156 -3.65 6.55 5.31
N ALA A 157 -2.35 6.73 5.54
CA ALA A 157 -1.81 7.76 6.42
C ALA A 157 -1.48 9.07 5.69
N TRP A 158 -1.71 9.12 4.37
CA TRP A 158 -1.32 10.23 3.52
C TRP A 158 -2.22 11.44 3.73
N LYS A 159 -1.61 12.60 3.92
CA LYS A 159 -2.28 13.89 3.95
C LYS A 159 -1.92 14.65 2.68
N VAL A 160 -2.92 14.87 1.84
CA VAL A 160 -2.82 15.76 0.68
C VAL A 160 -3.40 17.09 1.09
N GLU A 161 -2.54 18.08 1.34
CA GLU A 161 -2.96 19.47 1.59
C GLU A 161 -3.14 20.21 0.26
#